data_AF-A0A850RNT4-F1
#
_entry.id   AF-A0A850RNT4-F1
#
_cell.length_a   1.000
_cell.length_b   1.000
_cell.length_c   1.000
_cell.angle_alpha   90.00
_cell.angle_beta   90.00
_cell.angle_gamma   90.00
#
_symmetry.space_group_name_H-M   'P 1'
#
loop_
_entity.id
_entity.type
_entity.pdbx_description
1 polymer ?
#
loop_
_entity_poly.entity_id
_entity_poly.type
_entity_poly.pdbx_seq_one_letter_code
_entity_poly.pdbx_strand_id
1 'polypeptide(L)'
;MTQISANISPETRDRLERYVRARGLKKGFVIEQALLHHLQVVSELPDDALIPPRLVLTAESGAGVLERLASDEPPNQAMQALFSDPMDAPREGA
;
A
#
# COMPACT_ATOMS: atom_id res chain seq x y z
N MET A 1 29.00 -19.70 -4.28
CA MET A 1 27.59 -20.08 -4.03
C MET A 1 27.36 -19.93 -2.54
N THR A 2 26.36 -19.16 -2.14
CA THR A 2 26.00 -18.96 -0.74
C THR A 2 24.65 -19.62 -0.51
N GLN A 3 24.54 -20.44 0.54
CA GLN A 3 23.30 -21.12 0.90
C GLN A 3 22.66 -20.39 2.08
N ILE A 4 21.36 -20.13 1.97
CA ILE A 4 20.56 -19.51 3.04
C ILE A 4 19.54 -20.54 3.51
N SER A 5 19.40 -20.68 4.83
CA SER A 5 18.34 -21.47 5.47
C SER A 5 17.49 -20.56 6.34
N ALA A 6 16.17 -20.73 6.27
CA ALA A 6 15.22 -19.99 7.07
C ALA A 6 14.01 -20.86 7.39
N ASN A 7 13.46 -20.71 8.59
CA ASN A 7 12.20 -21.32 8.95
C ASN A 7 11.06 -20.45 8.44
N ILE A 8 10.09 -21.06 7.76
CA ILE A 8 8.87 -20.40 7.30
C ILE A 8 7.65 -21.13 7.85
N SER A 9 6.52 -20.43 7.96
CA SER A 9 5.27 -21.08 8.35
C SER A 9 4.82 -22.12 7.30
N PRO A 10 4.10 -23.18 7.71
CA PRO A 10 3.51 -24.14 6.77
C PRO A 10 2.65 -23.47 5.71
N GLU A 11 1.87 -22.46 6.10
CA GLU A 11 1.02 -21.68 5.19
C GLU A 11 1.84 -20.98 4.08
N THR A 12 2.97 -20.35 4.45
CA THR A 12 3.86 -19.69 3.51
C THR A 12 4.47 -20.70 2.54
N ARG A 13 4.90 -21.86 3.07
CA ARG A 13 5.41 -22.96 2.24
C ARG A 13 4.37 -23.39 1.21
N ASP A 14 3.13 -23.62 1.63
CA ASP A 14 2.08 -24.10 0.74
C ASP A 14 1.72 -23.06 -0.33
N ARG A 15 1.70 -21.77 0.04
CA ARG A 15 1.49 -20.68 -0.90
C ARG A 15 2.59 -20.61 -1.95
N LEU A 16 3.86 -20.74 -1.54
CA LEU A 16 5.00 -20.80 -2.46
C LEU A 16 4.89 -22.01 -3.39
N GLU A 17 4.55 -23.19 -2.85
CA GLU A 17 4.41 -24.42 -3.63
C GLU A 17 3.31 -24.34 -4.69
N ARG A 18 2.16 -23.75 -4.35
CA ARG A 18 1.09 -23.51 -5.33
C ARG A 18 1.53 -22.54 -6.42
N TYR A 19 2.18 -21.44 -6.04
CA TYR A 19 2.63 -20.42 -6.98
C TYR A 19 3.64 -20.97 -8.00
N VAL A 20 4.68 -21.66 -7.54
CA VAL A 20 5.71 -22.21 -8.43
C VAL A 20 5.15 -23.27 -9.37
N ARG A 21 4.22 -24.10 -8.89
CA ARG A 21 3.58 -25.14 -9.69
C ARG A 21 2.69 -24.54 -10.78
N ALA A 22 1.84 -23.57 -10.43
CA ALA A 22 0.93 -22.93 -11.37
C ALA A 22 1.66 -22.17 -12.49
N ARG A 23 2.86 -21.66 -12.21
CA ARG A 23 3.65 -20.83 -13.14
C ARG A 23 4.81 -21.58 -13.80
N GLY A 24 5.05 -22.85 -13.44
CA GLY A 24 6.19 -23.63 -13.94
C GLY A 24 7.56 -23.10 -13.52
N LEU A 25 7.64 -22.42 -12.35
CA LEU A 25 8.85 -21.76 -11.88
C LEU A 25 9.66 -22.64 -10.92
N LYS A 26 10.95 -22.35 -10.78
CA LYS A 26 11.81 -22.97 -9.75
C LYS A 26 11.63 -22.26 -8.42
N LYS A 27 11.54 -23.01 -7.31
CA LYS A 27 11.47 -22.45 -5.94
C LYS A 27 12.61 -21.48 -5.65
N GLY A 28 13.86 -21.87 -5.97
CA GLY A 28 15.04 -21.02 -5.78
C GLY A 28 14.97 -19.70 -6.55
N PHE A 29 14.42 -19.71 -7.77
CA PHE A 29 14.23 -18.49 -8.55
C PHE A 29 13.24 -17.55 -7.88
N VAL A 30 12.11 -18.05 -7.40
CA VAL A 30 11.10 -17.23 -6.70
C VAL A 30 11.64 -16.65 -5.40
N ILE A 31 12.42 -17.44 -4.64
CA ILE A 31 13.06 -16.98 -3.40
C ILE A 31 14.08 -15.87 -3.69
N GLU A 32 14.93 -16.06 -4.70
CA GLU A 32 15.93 -15.06 -5.11
C GLU A 32 15.26 -13.75 -5.53
N GLN A 33 14.21 -13.83 -6.37
CA GLN A 33 13.48 -12.65 -6.80
C GLN A 33 12.81 -11.93 -5.64
N ALA A 34 12.21 -12.66 -4.70
CA ALA A 34 11.60 -12.06 -3.51
C ALA A 34 12.64 -11.35 -2.63
N LEU A 35 13.82 -11.95 -2.44
CA LEU A 35 14.93 -11.33 -1.71
C LEU A 35 15.43 -10.07 -2.40
N LEU A 36 15.65 -10.11 -3.72
CA LEU A 36 16.08 -8.95 -4.49
C LEU A 36 15.06 -7.81 -4.40
N HIS A 37 13.78 -8.10 -4.60
CA HIS A 37 12.73 -7.09 -4.48
C HIS A 37 12.71 -6.45 -3.08
N HIS A 38 12.85 -7.26 -2.03
CA HIS A 38 12.86 -6.74 -0.67
C HIS A 38 14.07 -5.84 -0.41
N LEU A 39 15.26 -6.25 -0.83
CA LEU A 39 16.49 -5.47 -0.65
C LEU A 39 16.51 -4.19 -1.51
N GLN A 40 15.91 -4.23 -2.71
CA GLN A 40 15.75 -3.06 -3.56
C GLN A 40 14.88 -1.99 -2.91
N VAL A 41 13.72 -2.37 -2.37
CA VAL A 41 12.82 -1.44 -1.65
C VAL A 41 13.53 -0.77 -0.47
N VAL A 42 14.30 -1.55 0.30
CA VAL A 42 15.08 -1.03 1.44
C VAL A 42 16.21 -0.09 0.98
N SER A 43 16.78 -0.30 -0.21
CA SER A 43 17.82 0.59 -0.75
C SER A 43 17.27 1.88 -1.37
N GLU A 44 16.03 1.87 -1.85
CA GLU A 44 15.38 3.03 -2.50
C GLU A 44 14.78 4.02 -1.49
N LEU A 45 14.41 3.54 -0.30
CA LEU A 45 13.81 4.33 0.76
C LEU A 45 14.69 4.26 2.01
N PRO A 46 15.58 5.24 2.25
CA PRO A 46 16.34 5.25 3.49
C PRO A 46 15.37 5.46 4.68
N ASP A 47 15.67 4.87 5.84
CA ASP A 47 14.77 4.84 7.02
C ASP A 47 14.33 6.23 7.52
N ASP A 48 15.00 7.29 7.06
CA ASP A 48 14.74 8.70 7.33
C ASP A 48 13.85 9.41 6.29
N ALA A 49 13.53 8.76 5.16
CA ALA A 49 12.73 9.36 4.07
C ALA A 49 11.21 9.20 4.23
N LEU A 50 10.75 8.29 5.11
CA LEU A 50 9.32 8.06 5.36
C LEU A 50 8.98 8.41 6.82
N ILE A 51 8.81 9.71 7.08
CA ILE A 51 8.14 10.17 8.30
C ILE A 51 6.66 10.38 7.96
N PRO A 52 5.74 9.48 8.35
CA PRO A 52 4.33 9.71 8.13
C PRO A 52 3.91 11.00 8.85
N PRO A 53 3.20 11.93 8.19
CA PRO A 53 2.69 13.11 8.87
C PRO A 53 1.75 12.64 10.00
N ARG A 54 2.10 12.96 11.25
CA ARG A 54 1.27 12.67 12.42
C ARG A 54 0.42 13.89 12.75
N LEU A 55 -0.90 13.75 12.68
CA LEU A 55 -1.84 14.76 13.16
C LEU A 55 -2.17 14.46 14.63
N VAL A 56 -1.66 15.28 15.55
CA VAL A 56 -1.95 15.16 16.98
C VAL A 56 -3.17 16.02 17.31
N LEU A 57 -4.21 15.39 17.86
CA LEU A 57 -5.46 16.05 18.22
C LEU A 57 -5.64 16.07 19.74
N THR A 58 -6.41 17.04 20.23
CA THR A 58 -6.96 16.97 21.59
C THR A 58 -8.01 15.86 21.67
N ALA A 59 -8.33 15.40 22.88
CA ALA A 59 -9.35 14.38 23.07
C ALA A 59 -10.73 14.81 22.50
N GLU A 60 -11.10 16.08 22.72
CA GLU A 60 -12.34 16.67 22.20
C GLU A 60 -12.37 16.66 20.67
N SER A 61 -11.33 17.19 20.02
CA SER A 61 -11.26 17.20 18.55
C SER A 61 -11.20 15.80 17.97
N GLY A 62 -10.54 14.86 18.64
CA GLY A 62 -10.48 13.45 18.24
C GLY A 62 -11.85 12.78 18.25
N ALA A 63 -12.66 13.02 19.29
CA ALA A 63 -14.02 12.49 19.35
C ALA A 63 -14.89 13.00 18.20
N GLY A 64 -14.82 14.30 17.90
CA GLY A 64 -15.57 14.89 16.78
C GLY A 64 -15.14 14.35 15.41
N VAL A 65 -13.85 14.07 15.21
CA VAL A 65 -13.37 13.43 13.97
C VAL A 65 -13.90 12.01 13.84
N LEU A 66 -13.88 11.22 14.91
CA LEU A 66 -14.37 9.83 14.90
C LEU A 66 -15.87 9.76 14.59
N GLU A 67 -16.67 10.65 15.18
CA GLU A 67 -18.11 10.72 14.92
C GLU A 67 -18.40 10.98 13.43
N ARG A 68 -17.71 11.97 12.83
CA ARG A 68 -17.90 12.33 11.42
C ARG A 68 -17.40 11.28 10.43
N LEU A 69 -16.35 10.53 10.79
CA LEU A 69 -15.92 9.38 9.98
C LEU A 69 -16.94 8.25 10.01
N ALA A 70 -17.65 8.06 11.13
CA ALA A 70 -18.67 7.03 11.26
C ALA A 70 -20.01 7.41 10.62
N SER A 71 -20.28 8.70 10.43
CA SER A 71 -21.58 9.19 9.98
C SER A 71 -21.85 9.06 8.47
N ASP A 72 -20.84 8.68 7.68
CA ASP A 72 -20.91 8.57 6.20
C ASP A 72 -21.62 9.77 5.55
N GLU A 73 -21.29 10.97 6.04
CA GLU A 73 -22.00 12.21 5.67
C GLU A 73 -21.67 12.56 4.21
N PRO A 74 -22.68 12.90 3.38
CA PRO A 74 -22.43 13.29 2.01
C PRO A 74 -21.62 14.60 1.94
N PRO A 75 -20.85 14.84 0.85
CA PRO A 75 -20.12 16.08 0.66
C PRO A 75 -21.04 17.29 0.79
N ASN A 76 -20.63 18.28 1.58
CA ASN A 76 -21.43 19.50 1.73
C ASN A 76 -21.42 20.35 0.44
N GLN A 77 -22.28 21.37 0.37
CA GLN A 77 -22.42 22.23 -0.80
C GLN A 77 -21.10 22.90 -1.23
N ALA A 78 -20.24 23.29 -0.29
CA ALA A 78 -18.96 23.90 -0.59
C ALA A 78 -17.99 22.92 -1.26
N MET A 79 -17.96 21.67 -0.78
CA MET A 79 -17.20 20.58 -1.40
C MET A 79 -17.75 20.27 -2.79
N GLN A 80 -19.07 20.15 -2.95
CA GLN A 80 -19.68 19.91 -4.26
C GLN A 80 -19.33 21.02 -5.25
N ALA A 81 -19.40 22.28 -4.83
CA ALA A 81 -19.00 23.41 -5.67
C ALA A 81 -17.51 23.37 -6.05
N LEU A 82 -16.63 23.02 -5.11
CA LEU A 82 -15.19 22.88 -5.36
C LEU A 82 -14.88 21.82 -6.43
N PHE A 83 -15.57 20.67 -6.38
CA PHE A 83 -15.36 19.56 -7.33
C PHE A 83 -16.21 19.67 -8.60
N SER A 84 -17.09 20.66 -8.72
CA SER A 84 -17.90 20.91 -9.93
C SER A 84 -17.26 21.93 -10.89
N ASP A 85 -16.10 22.50 -10.54
CA ASP A 85 -15.36 23.45 -11.40
C ASP A 85 -14.74 22.69 -12.61
N PRO A 86 -14.99 23.08 -13.87
CA PRO A 86 -14.78 22.24 -15.05
C PRO A 86 -13.33 22.22 -15.54
N MET A 87 -12.35 22.08 -14.64
CA MET A 87 -10.95 21.82 -15.03
C MET A 87 -10.72 20.38 -15.51
N ASP A 88 -11.73 19.50 -15.41
CA ASP A 88 -11.72 18.10 -15.87
C ASP A 88 -12.65 17.81 -17.06
N ALA A 89 -13.03 18.81 -17.87
CA ALA A 89 -13.67 18.51 -19.15
C ALA A 89 -12.63 17.85 -20.09
N PRO A 90 -12.92 16.66 -20.67
CA PRO A 90 -12.05 16.06 -21.68
C PRO A 90 -11.85 17.07 -22.81
N ARG A 91 -10.60 17.35 -23.19
CA ARG A 91 -10.30 18.02 -24.45
C ARG A 91 -10.68 17.06 -25.58
N GLU A 92 -11.94 17.09 -25.99
CA GLU A 92 -12.36 16.53 -27.28
C GLU A 92 -11.98 17.52 -28.38
N GLY A 93 -11.32 17.01 -29.42
CA GLY A 93 -11.26 17.66 -30.73
C GLY A 93 -9.88 18.08 -31.20
N ALA A 94 -9.40 17.32 -32.18
CA ALA A 94 -8.30 17.63 -33.09
C ALA A 94 -8.64 18.82 -34.02
#